data_AF-A0A7V9ZBZ2-F1
#
_entry.id   AF-A0A7V9ZBZ2-F1
#
_cell.length_a   1.000
_cell.length_b   1.000
_cell.length_c   1.000
_cell.angle_alpha   90.00
_cell.angle_beta   90.00
_cell.angle_gamma   90.00
#
_symmetry.space_group_name_H-M   'P 1'
#
loop_
_entity.id
_entity.type
_entity.pdbx_description
1 polymer ?
#
loop_
_entity_poly.entity_id
_entity_poly.type
_entity_poly.pdbx_seq_one_letter_code
_entity_poly.pdbx_strand_id
1 'polypeptide(L)'
;MSADLRSVKSRTVAGAAAGNLTVTGIKKGDKVVTVVAVSAPGAGIASEFTVTADNTINNTGGTSTAGVTAVLVQWIRKDPRGADLL
;
A
#
# COMPACT_ATOMS: atom_id res chain seq x y z
N MET A 1 -19.98 20.70 -2.90
CA MET A 1 -18.65 20.07 -2.72
C MET A 1 -18.69 18.68 -3.33
N SER A 2 -18.04 18.47 -4.47
CA SER A 2 -17.78 17.11 -4.96
C SER A 2 -16.63 16.56 -4.15
N ALA A 3 -16.82 15.46 -3.42
CA ALA A 3 -15.70 14.78 -2.79
C ALA A 3 -14.74 14.35 -3.91
N ASP A 4 -13.51 14.84 -3.89
CA ASP A 4 -12.41 14.24 -4.64
C ASP A 4 -12.22 12.82 -4.11
N LEU A 5 -13.05 11.89 -4.60
CA LEU A 5 -12.94 10.47 -4.35
C LEU A 5 -11.74 9.98 -5.15
N ARG A 6 -10.54 10.33 -4.70
CA ARG A 6 -9.30 9.73 -5.19
C ARG A 6 -9.50 8.23 -5.12
N SER A 7 -9.47 7.56 -6.26
CA SER A 7 -9.93 6.18 -6.37
C SER A 7 -9.15 5.29 -5.40
N VAL A 8 -9.85 4.79 -4.37
CA VAL A 8 -9.28 3.80 -3.45
C VAL A 8 -9.18 2.47 -4.19
N LYS A 9 -7.98 1.89 -4.16
CA LYS A 9 -7.66 0.59 -4.74
C LYS A 9 -7.18 -0.35 -3.65
N SER A 10 -7.39 -1.64 -3.86
CA SER A 10 -6.93 -2.67 -2.94
C SER A 10 -6.36 -3.87 -3.69
N ARG A 11 -5.44 -4.57 -3.03
CA ARG A 11 -4.89 -5.83 -3.51
C ARG A 11 -4.43 -6.70 -2.36
N THR A 12 -4.70 -7.99 -2.46
CA THR A 12 -4.12 -8.99 -1.58
C THR A 12 -2.84 -9.52 -2.22
N VAL A 13 -1.76 -9.56 -1.44
CA VAL A 13 -0.46 -10.09 -1.86
C VAL A 13 0.03 -11.10 -0.83
N ALA A 14 0.99 -11.96 -1.20
CA ALA A 14 1.62 -12.85 -0.24
C ALA A 14 2.42 -12.03 0.80
N GLY A 15 2.42 -12.49 2.05
CA GLY A 15 3.31 -11.95 3.07
C GLY A 15 4.78 -12.21 2.73
N ALA A 16 5.64 -11.30 3.15
CA ALA A 16 7.08 -11.39 2.95
C ALA A 16 7.82 -10.90 4.19
N ALA A 17 9.12 -11.21 4.26
CA ALA A 17 10.01 -10.56 5.21
C ALA A 17 9.97 -9.03 5.02
N ALA A 18 10.43 -8.28 6.03
CA ALA A 18 10.57 -6.83 5.91
C ALA A 18 11.39 -6.48 4.65
N GLY A 19 10.98 -5.41 3.96
CA GLY A 19 11.50 -5.04 2.64
C GLY A 19 10.39 -4.90 1.59
N ASN A 20 10.71 -5.23 0.34
CA ASN A 20 9.81 -4.99 -0.79
C ASN A 20 8.68 -6.01 -0.88
N LEU A 21 7.45 -5.51 -1.04
CA LEU A 21 6.28 -6.29 -1.45
C LEU A 21 5.84 -5.83 -2.85
N THR A 22 5.55 -6.81 -3.72
CA THR A 22 5.04 -6.55 -5.06
C THR A 22 3.53 -6.38 -5.03
N VAL A 23 3.04 -5.17 -5.27
CA VAL A 23 1.62 -4.81 -5.27
C VAL A 23 1.23 -4.33 -6.66
N THR A 24 0.91 -5.25 -7.57
CA THR A 24 0.61 -4.91 -8.96
C THR A 24 -0.53 -3.88 -9.06
N GLY A 25 -0.33 -2.81 -9.83
CA GLY A 25 -1.31 -1.75 -10.06
C GLY A 25 -1.14 -0.51 -9.18
N ILE A 26 -0.30 -0.57 -8.13
CA ILE A 26 0.16 0.64 -7.42
C ILE A 26 1.21 1.35 -8.28
N LYS A 27 1.14 2.68 -8.32
CA LYS A 27 2.06 3.52 -9.09
C LYS A 27 2.89 4.40 -8.15
N LYS A 28 4.13 4.69 -8.55
CA LYS A 28 4.95 5.64 -7.78
C LYS A 28 4.19 6.96 -7.62
N GLY A 29 4.07 7.42 -6.36
CA GLY A 29 3.28 8.60 -6.00
C GLY A 29 1.88 8.31 -5.46
N ASP A 30 1.37 7.09 -5.59
CA ASP A 30 0.20 6.64 -4.85
C ASP A 30 0.48 6.62 -3.34
N LYS A 31 -0.57 6.74 -2.52
CA LYS A 31 -0.45 6.73 -1.06
C LYS A 31 -1.01 5.43 -0.49
N VAL A 32 -0.17 4.65 0.19
CA VAL A 32 -0.62 3.51 1.00
C VAL A 32 -1.42 4.05 2.19
N VAL A 33 -2.60 3.46 2.42
CA VAL A 33 -3.50 3.84 3.51
C VAL A 33 -3.64 2.72 4.52
N THR A 34 -3.59 1.48 4.05
CA THR A 34 -3.82 0.30 4.90
C THR A 34 -2.97 -0.85 4.43
N VAL A 35 -2.33 -1.53 5.39
CA VAL A 35 -1.62 -2.81 5.20
C VAL A 35 -1.99 -3.68 6.38
N VAL A 36 -2.69 -4.78 6.12
CA VAL A 36 -3.22 -5.69 7.15
C VAL A 36 -2.90 -7.13 6.80
N ALA A 37 -2.34 -7.87 7.77
CA ALA A 37 -2.21 -9.31 7.69
C ALA A 37 -3.59 -9.98 7.82
N VAL A 38 -4.02 -10.72 6.80
CA VAL A 38 -5.38 -11.29 6.73
C VAL A 38 -5.49 -12.58 7.56
N SER A 39 -4.44 -13.41 7.59
CA SER A 39 -4.46 -14.69 8.31
C SER A 39 -4.03 -14.60 9.78
N ALA A 40 -3.54 -13.44 10.20
CA ALA A 40 -3.26 -13.13 11.58
C ALA A 40 -3.99 -11.81 11.87
N PRO A 41 -5.20 -11.81 12.46
CA PRO A 41 -5.89 -10.58 12.80
C PRO A 41 -4.95 -9.74 13.68
N GLY A 42 -4.44 -8.65 13.11
CA GLY A 42 -3.31 -7.92 13.66
C GLY A 42 -3.34 -6.46 13.26
N ALA A 43 -2.54 -5.66 13.98
CA ALA A 43 -2.44 -4.23 13.85
C ALA A 43 -2.15 -3.81 12.40
N GLY A 44 -2.81 -2.75 11.94
CA GLY A 44 -2.48 -2.13 10.67
C GLY A 44 -1.06 -1.58 10.74
N ILE A 45 -0.17 -2.06 9.87
CA ILE A 45 1.24 -1.66 9.81
C ILE A 45 1.53 -0.69 8.66
N ALA A 46 0.48 -0.05 8.13
CA ALA A 46 0.57 0.81 6.94
C ALA A 46 1.61 1.94 7.06
N SER A 47 1.83 2.44 8.28
CA SER A 47 2.82 3.49 8.56
C SER A 47 4.26 3.08 8.26
N GLU A 48 4.54 1.78 8.20
CA GLU A 48 5.86 1.24 7.87
C GLU A 48 6.12 1.14 6.37
N PHE A 49 5.08 1.34 5.54
CA PHE A 49 5.14 1.11 4.10
C PHE A 49 5.09 2.40 3.29
N THR A 50 5.97 2.47 2.28
CA THR A 50 5.96 3.55 1.29
C THR A 50 6.03 2.98 -0.13
N VAL A 51 5.44 3.69 -1.10
CA VAL A 51 5.54 3.32 -2.52
C VAL A 51 6.87 3.83 -3.07
N THR A 52 7.82 2.93 -3.29
CA THR A 52 9.17 3.29 -3.76
C THR A 52 9.29 3.24 -5.28
N ALA A 53 8.52 2.36 -5.93
CA ALA A 53 8.47 2.17 -7.37
C ALA A 53 7.10 1.67 -7.82
N ASP A 54 6.89 1.63 -9.14
CA ASP A 54 5.72 0.97 -9.71
C ASP A 54 5.64 -0.48 -9.24
N ASN A 55 4.42 -0.91 -8.92
CA ASN A 55 4.12 -2.24 -8.41
C ASN A 55 4.87 -2.60 -7.11
N THR A 56 5.44 -1.64 -6.37
CA THR A 56 6.33 -1.92 -5.23
C THR A 56 6.02 -1.02 -4.05
N ILE A 57 5.80 -1.64 -2.88
CA ILE A 57 5.87 -0.96 -1.59
C ILE A 57 7.03 -1.53 -0.78
N ASN A 58 7.71 -0.71 0.01
CA ASN A 58 8.80 -1.15 0.87
C ASN A 58 8.41 -0.96 2.34
N ASN A 59 8.58 -2.02 3.15
CA ASN A 59 8.54 -1.96 4.59
C ASN A 59 9.93 -1.58 5.15
N THR A 60 10.10 -0.33 5.57
CA THR A 60 11.29 0.14 6.29
C THR A 60 11.15 0.07 7.82
N GLY A 61 9.93 -0.15 8.34
CA GLY A 61 9.66 -0.24 9.78
C GLY A 61 10.08 -1.56 10.42
N GLY A 62 10.30 -2.59 9.60
CA GLY A 62 10.92 -3.85 10.03
C GLY A 62 9.92 -4.94 10.45
N THR A 63 8.62 -4.63 10.52
CA THR A 63 7.62 -5.66 10.84
C THR A 63 7.50 -6.67 9.71
N SER A 64 8.02 -7.87 9.94
CA SER A 64 7.86 -8.96 9.00
C SER A 64 6.39 -9.37 8.86
N THR A 65 5.95 -9.54 7.61
CA THR A 65 4.67 -10.20 7.30
C THR A 65 4.88 -11.65 6.88
N ALA A 66 6.10 -12.18 7.03
CA ALA A 66 6.42 -13.57 6.74
C ALA A 66 5.62 -14.50 7.65
N GLY A 67 5.11 -15.60 7.08
CA GLY A 67 4.22 -16.53 7.79
C GLY A 67 2.73 -16.16 7.68
N VAL A 68 2.40 -14.98 7.14
CA VAL A 68 1.03 -14.61 6.78
C VAL A 68 0.78 -15.00 5.32
N THR A 69 -0.28 -15.76 5.06
CA THR A 69 -0.60 -16.22 3.69
C THR A 69 -1.06 -15.08 2.78
N ALA A 70 -1.64 -14.04 3.37
CA ALA A 70 -2.24 -12.92 2.66
C ALA A 70 -2.09 -11.61 3.43
N VAL A 71 -1.64 -10.56 2.74
CA VAL A 71 -1.58 -9.17 3.21
C VAL A 71 -2.50 -8.34 2.31
N LEU A 72 -3.50 -7.69 2.91
CA LEU A 72 -4.35 -6.71 2.23
C LEU A 72 -3.64 -5.36 2.22
N VAL A 73 -3.39 -4.84 1.03
CA VAL A 73 -2.87 -3.49 0.81
C VAL A 73 -3.97 -2.64 0.20
N GLN A 74 -4.23 -1.46 0.77
CA GLN A 74 -5.10 -0.45 0.20
C GLN A 74 -4.33 0.85 -0.03
N TRP A 75 -4.57 1.49 -1.17
CA TRP A 75 -3.93 2.74 -1.55
C TRP A 75 -4.89 3.69 -2.25
N ILE A 76 -4.56 4.97 -2.16
CA ILE A 76 -5.22 6.04 -2.90
C ILE A 76 -4.35 6.38 -4.10
N ARG A 77 -4.96 6.36 -5.29
CA ARG A 77 -4.32 6.86 -6.52
C ARG A 77 -3.95 8.33 -6.36
N LYS A 78 -2.73 8.72 -6.74
CA LYS A 78 -2.43 10.14 -6.98
C LYS A 78 -3.36 10.64 -8.08
N ASP A 79 -3.98 11.81 -7.91
CA ASP A 79 -4.78 12.40 -8.98
C ASP A 79 -3.87 12.67 -10.19
N PRO A 80 -4.12 12.05 -11.36
CA PRO A 80 -3.36 12.37 -12.56
C PRO A 80 -3.55 13.82 -13.04
N ARG A 81 -4.54 14.56 -12.51
CA ARG A 81 -4.82 15.97 -12.85
C ARG A 81 -4.20 16.98 -11.86
N GLY A 82 -3.55 16.51 -10.79
CA GLY A 82 -3.09 17.35 -9.68
C GLY A 82 -1.59 17.67 -9.69
N ALA A 83 -0.91 17.62 -10.85
CA ALA A 83 0.48 18.06 -10.96
C ALA A 83 0.63 19.55 -11.31
N ASP A 84 -0.46 20.30 -11.55
CA ASP A 84 -0.37 21.65 -12.12
C ASP A 84 -1.48 22.63 -11.68
N LEU A 85 -1.90 22.61 -10.42
CA LEU A 85 -2.69 23.72 -9.88
C LEU A 85 -2.18 24.09 -8.49
N LEU A 86 -1.19 25.00 -8.52
CA LEU A 86 -0.69 25.95 -7.51
C LEU A 86 -0.82 25.55 -6.03
#